data_AF-A0AA36DMW0-F1
#
_entry.id   AF-A0AA36DMW0-F1
#
_cell.length_a   1.000
_cell.length_b   1.000
_cell.length_c   1.000
_cell.angle_alpha   90.00
_cell.angle_beta   90.00
_cell.angle_gamma   90.00
#
_symmetry.space_group_name_H-M   'P 1'
#
loop_
_entity.id
_entity.type
_entity.pdbx_description
1 polymer ?
#
loop_
_entity_poly.entity_id
_entity_poly.type
_entity_poly.pdbx_seq_one_letter_code
_entity_poly.pdbx_strand_id
1 'polypeptide(L)'
;MDPEFRAVLSYRLMFWTGICDVSQLIMFLLAGIMAMLQSAFFHHYINKVIYIVALIIFVVSWAVKLTPYTGYLFKPSTLNWGYDENGIQILSRISYYFSNYTTLFYVGCCITVYSIIAARIVVVRREPLKWTEVVLTLQQFLVASVFFLAFLYWYYVDTGLEPTILTNFIGDLIWITTVGLNPLIYLFVNKRLRKSLRRITRPKQTTTAVGGLNTLNTAG
;
A
#
# COMPACT_ATOMS: atom_id res chain seq x y z
N MET A 1 15.66 -20.51 -8.74
CA MET A 1 14.67 -20.58 -7.65
C MET A 1 14.41 -22.04 -7.37
N ASP A 2 14.94 -22.53 -6.24
CA ASP A 2 15.00 -23.97 -5.98
C ASP A 2 13.60 -24.55 -5.77
N PRO A 3 13.35 -25.78 -6.25
CA PRO A 3 12.05 -26.43 -6.13
C PRO A 3 11.58 -26.60 -4.67
N GLU A 4 12.50 -26.68 -3.71
CA GLU A 4 12.18 -26.76 -2.27
C GLU A 4 11.42 -25.54 -1.75
N PHE A 5 11.78 -24.33 -2.18
CA PHE A 5 11.11 -23.10 -1.71
C PHE A 5 9.67 -22.98 -2.24
N ARG A 6 9.34 -23.62 -3.37
CA ARG A 6 7.97 -23.62 -3.90
C ARG A 6 7.01 -24.50 -3.08
N ALA A 7 7.54 -25.46 -2.31
CA ALA A 7 6.73 -26.35 -1.49
C ALA A 7 6.26 -25.68 -0.18
N VAL A 8 6.92 -24.62 0.28
CA VAL A 8 6.62 -23.96 1.56
C VAL A 8 5.47 -22.95 1.40
N LEU A 9 4.33 -23.20 2.07
CA LEU A 9 3.13 -22.36 1.99
C LEU A 9 3.41 -20.89 2.38
N SER A 10 4.19 -20.67 3.44
CA SER A 10 4.55 -19.32 3.93
C SER A 10 5.26 -18.50 2.85
N TYR A 11 6.14 -19.14 2.08
CA TYR A 11 6.85 -18.48 0.99
C TYR A 11 5.90 -18.04 -0.13
N ARG A 12 4.94 -18.92 -0.50
CA ARG A 12 3.91 -18.59 -1.50
C ARG A 12 3.04 -17.42 -1.03
N LEU A 13 2.58 -17.44 0.21
CA LEU A 13 1.79 -16.35 0.77
C LEU A 13 2.57 -15.03 0.76
N MET A 14 3.83 -15.05 1.19
CA MET A 14 4.67 -13.86 1.23
C MET A 14 4.95 -13.28 -0.16
N PHE A 15 5.20 -14.13 -1.16
CA PHE A 15 5.34 -13.71 -2.55
C PHE A 15 4.07 -13.02 -3.08
N TRP A 16 2.89 -13.60 -2.83
CA TRP A 16 1.61 -12.99 -3.21
C TRP A 16 1.35 -11.68 -2.47
N THR A 17 1.68 -11.60 -1.18
CA THR A 17 1.60 -10.36 -0.40
C THR A 17 2.51 -9.28 -1.01
N GLY A 18 3.74 -9.63 -1.42
CA GLY A 18 4.65 -8.71 -2.10
C GLY A 18 4.08 -8.18 -3.43
N ILE A 19 3.44 -9.04 -4.23
CA ILE A 19 2.74 -8.61 -5.46
C ILE A 19 1.59 -7.64 -5.13
N CYS A 20 0.79 -7.95 -4.10
CA CYS A 20 -0.30 -7.08 -3.64
C CYS A 20 0.22 -5.71 -3.18
N ASP A 21 1.34 -5.68 -2.47
CA ASP A 21 1.96 -4.45 -1.96
C ASP A 21 2.45 -3.56 -3.11
N VAL A 22 3.12 -4.15 -4.10
CA VAL A 22 3.54 -3.43 -5.33
C VAL A 22 2.31 -2.91 -6.09
N SER A 23 1.26 -3.72 -6.21
CA SER A 23 0.02 -3.32 -6.88
C SER A 23 -0.67 -2.16 -6.15
N GLN A 24 -0.68 -2.20 -4.81
CA GLN A 24 -1.20 -1.13 -3.97
C GLN A 24 -0.39 0.16 -4.14
N LEU A 25 0.95 0.06 -4.20
CA LEU A 25 1.82 1.22 -4.42
C LEU A 25 1.55 1.89 -5.78
N ILE A 26 1.35 1.09 -6.84
CA ILE A 26 0.98 1.59 -8.18
C ILE A 26 -0.37 2.31 -8.11
N MET A 27 -1.36 1.74 -7.42
CA MET A 27 -2.68 2.36 -7.27
C MET A 27 -2.62 3.69 -6.49
N PHE A 28 -1.79 3.76 -5.44
CA PHE A 28 -1.55 5.00 -4.71
C PHE A 28 -0.85 6.05 -5.57
N LEU A 29 0.12 5.65 -6.37
CA LEU A 29 0.79 6.53 -7.33
C LEU A 29 -0.23 7.13 -8.30
N LEU A 30 -1.09 6.31 -8.89
CA LEU A 30 -2.16 6.74 -9.80
C LEU A 30 -3.20 7.64 -9.11
N ALA A 31 -3.60 7.31 -7.88
CA ALA A 31 -4.53 8.14 -7.10
C ALA A 31 -3.92 9.51 -6.76
N GLY A 32 -2.62 9.55 -6.44
CA GLY A 32 -1.87 10.78 -6.24
C GLY A 32 -1.84 11.65 -7.50
N ILE A 33 -1.60 11.06 -8.67
CA ILE A 33 -1.66 11.77 -9.97
C ILE A 33 -3.03 12.43 -10.15
N MET A 34 -4.11 11.66 -9.94
CA MET A 34 -5.48 12.13 -10.14
C MET A 34 -5.84 13.28 -9.18
N ALA A 35 -5.49 13.16 -7.91
CA ALA A 35 -5.76 14.20 -6.90
C ALA A 35 -4.97 15.50 -7.16
N MET A 36 -3.75 15.38 -7.69
CA MET A 36 -2.87 16.53 -7.93
C MET A 36 -3.18 17.25 -9.25
N LEU A 37 -3.60 16.52 -10.30
CA LEU A 37 -4.18 17.10 -11.51
C LEU A 37 -5.43 17.95 -11.19
N GLN A 38 -6.13 17.63 -10.09
CA GLN A 38 -7.24 18.42 -9.59
C GLN A 38 -6.83 19.65 -8.78
N SER A 39 -5.61 19.73 -8.25
CA SER A 39 -5.23 20.82 -7.34
C SER A 39 -4.62 22.00 -8.10
N ALA A 40 -5.31 23.13 -8.07
CA ALA A 40 -4.90 24.38 -8.73
C ALA A 40 -3.71 25.11 -8.07
N PHE A 41 -3.10 24.52 -7.03
CA PHE A 41 -2.21 25.23 -6.11
C PHE A 41 -0.73 25.23 -6.52
N PHE A 42 -0.29 24.24 -7.30
CA PHE A 42 1.06 24.20 -7.87
C PHE A 42 0.97 24.39 -9.38
N HIS A 43 1.91 25.15 -9.95
CA HIS A 43 2.02 25.30 -11.39
C HIS A 43 2.08 23.90 -12.02
N HIS A 44 1.18 23.61 -12.96
CA HIS A 44 1.00 22.30 -13.62
C HIS A 44 2.32 21.62 -14.02
N TYR A 45 3.31 22.43 -14.39
CA TYR A 45 4.65 21.97 -14.75
C TYR A 45 5.46 21.39 -13.58
N ILE A 46 5.46 22.03 -12.40
CA ILE A 46 6.23 21.58 -11.23
C ILE A 46 5.73 20.21 -10.76
N ASN A 47 4.41 20.02 -10.72
CA ASN A 47 3.81 18.74 -10.35
C ASN A 47 4.22 17.60 -11.30
N LYS A 48 4.28 17.88 -12.62
CA LYS A 48 4.74 16.89 -13.61
C LYS A 48 6.19 16.50 -13.39
N VAL A 49 7.08 17.46 -13.13
CA VAL A 49 8.51 17.20 -12.92
C VAL A 49 8.72 16.36 -11.66
N ILE A 50 8.11 16.75 -10.52
CA ILE A 50 8.20 15.99 -9.27
C ILE A 50 7.72 14.54 -9.48
N TYR A 51 6.65 14.37 -10.26
CA TYR A 51 6.12 13.04 -10.57
C TYR A 51 7.07 12.20 -11.42
N ILE A 52 7.62 12.75 -12.51
CA ILE A 52 8.56 12.03 -13.37
C ILE A 52 9.76 11.58 -12.53
N VAL A 53 10.27 12.45 -11.66
CA VAL A 53 11.36 12.12 -10.72
C VAL A 53 10.94 10.99 -9.77
N ALA A 54 9.77 11.08 -9.14
CA ALA A 54 9.27 10.05 -8.24
C ALA A 54 9.06 8.69 -8.95
N LEU A 55 8.52 8.70 -10.17
CA LEU A 55 8.33 7.50 -10.99
C LEU A 55 9.68 6.88 -11.37
N ILE A 56 10.67 7.69 -11.77
CA ILE A 56 12.01 7.21 -12.08
C ILE A 56 12.64 6.58 -10.83
N ILE A 57 12.57 7.25 -9.68
CA ILE A 57 13.08 6.72 -8.39
C ILE A 57 12.42 5.38 -8.07
N PHE A 58 11.10 5.28 -8.24
CA PHE A 58 10.35 4.04 -8.03
C PHE A 58 10.80 2.92 -8.98
N VAL A 59 10.83 3.18 -10.30
CA VAL A 59 11.18 2.19 -11.32
C VAL A 59 12.62 1.71 -11.14
N VAL A 60 13.56 2.62 -10.87
CA VAL A 60 14.96 2.27 -10.60
C VAL A 60 15.08 1.44 -9.34
N SER A 61 14.42 1.84 -8.24
CA SER A 61 14.44 1.07 -6.98
C SER A 61 13.84 -0.32 -7.16
N TRP A 62 12.74 -0.42 -7.89
CA TRP A 62 12.06 -1.68 -8.19
C TRP A 62 12.92 -2.57 -9.07
N ALA A 63 13.50 -2.03 -10.15
CA ALA A 63 14.38 -2.77 -11.04
C ALA A 63 15.61 -3.31 -10.29
N VAL A 64 16.23 -2.49 -9.44
CA VAL A 64 17.36 -2.91 -8.58
C VAL A 64 16.95 -4.08 -7.69
N LYS A 65 15.80 -3.99 -6.99
CA LYS A 65 15.30 -5.07 -6.11
C LYS A 65 14.91 -6.36 -6.83
N LEU A 66 14.56 -6.28 -8.12
CA LEU A 66 14.26 -7.46 -8.94
C LEU A 66 15.49 -8.07 -9.59
N THR A 67 16.65 -7.41 -9.54
CA THR A 67 17.86 -8.00 -10.09
C THR A 67 18.27 -9.25 -9.29
N PRO A 68 18.76 -10.31 -9.95
CA PRO A 68 19.26 -11.49 -9.24
C PRO A 68 20.50 -11.19 -8.37
N TYR A 69 21.09 -10.00 -8.52
CA TYR A 69 22.26 -9.55 -7.77
C TYR A 69 21.92 -8.98 -6.38
N THR A 70 20.68 -8.54 -6.16
CA THR A 70 20.19 -8.28 -4.80
C THR A 70 19.81 -9.63 -4.20
N GLY A 71 20.81 -10.38 -3.72
CA GLY A 71 20.65 -11.70 -3.09
C GLY A 71 19.85 -11.62 -1.80
N TYR A 72 18.56 -11.29 -1.89
CA TYR A 72 17.65 -11.18 -0.76
C TYR A 72 17.17 -12.58 -0.42
N LEU A 73 17.74 -13.16 0.63
CA LEU A 73 17.52 -14.54 1.04
C LEU A 73 16.74 -14.53 2.36
N PHE A 74 15.69 -15.34 2.41
CA PHE A 74 15.03 -15.65 3.66
C PHE A 74 15.88 -16.63 4.45
N LYS A 75 16.29 -16.27 5.65
CA LYS A 75 17.01 -17.14 6.59
C LYS A 75 16.00 -17.81 7.53
N PRO A 76 15.67 -19.11 7.35
CA PRO A 76 14.61 -19.76 8.12
C PRO A 76 14.93 -19.86 9.62
N SER A 77 16.22 -19.93 9.97
CA SER A 77 16.70 -20.03 11.36
C SER A 77 16.37 -18.80 12.19
N THR A 78 16.29 -17.62 11.55
CA THR A 78 15.98 -16.36 12.22
C THR A 78 14.59 -15.85 11.86
N LEU A 79 13.92 -16.44 10.85
CA LEU A 79 12.69 -15.89 10.25
C LEU A 79 12.89 -14.46 9.73
N ASN A 80 14.06 -14.15 9.18
CA ASN A 80 14.37 -12.81 8.70
C ASN A 80 14.76 -12.84 7.22
N TRP A 81 14.45 -11.76 6.51
CA TRP A 81 14.94 -11.49 5.17
C TRP A 81 16.19 -10.63 5.23
N GLY A 82 17.30 -11.18 4.75
CA GLY A 82 18.58 -10.48 4.73
C GLY A 82 19.21 -10.50 3.34
N TYR A 83 20.21 -9.65 3.16
CA TYR A 83 21.12 -9.80 2.04
C TYR A 83 22.05 -10.98 2.28
N ASP A 84 22.36 -11.72 1.22
CA ASP A 84 23.41 -12.73 1.21
C ASP A 84 24.74 -12.09 1.60
N GLU A 85 25.42 -12.69 2.57
CA GLU A 85 26.72 -12.23 3.08
C GLU A 85 27.81 -12.36 2.00
N ASN A 86 27.64 -13.31 1.08
CA ASN A 86 28.59 -13.63 0.01
C ASN A 86 28.33 -12.86 -1.30
N GLY A 87 27.20 -12.14 -1.42
CA GLY A 87 26.81 -11.41 -2.62
C GLY A 87 27.53 -10.07 -2.83
N ILE A 88 27.29 -9.41 -3.97
CA ILE A 88 27.85 -8.09 -4.32
C ILE A 88 27.39 -7.04 -3.29
N GLN A 89 28.22 -6.82 -2.26
CA GLN A 89 27.85 -6.05 -1.06
C GLN A 89 27.55 -4.57 -1.33
N ILE A 90 28.06 -3.99 -2.41
CA ILE A 90 27.93 -2.54 -2.65
C ILE A 90 26.53 -2.18 -3.13
N LEU A 91 26.00 -2.86 -4.15
CA LEU A 91 24.69 -2.52 -4.72
C LEU A 91 23.57 -2.78 -3.71
N SER A 92 23.66 -3.89 -2.96
CA SER A 92 22.72 -4.21 -1.89
C SER A 92 22.74 -3.19 -0.76
N ARG A 93 23.93 -2.78 -0.28
CA ARG A 93 24.06 -1.73 0.74
C ARG A 93 23.51 -0.39 0.26
N ILE A 94 23.86 0.04 -0.95
CA ILE A 94 23.34 1.30 -1.51
C ILE A 94 21.81 1.23 -1.62
N SER A 95 21.27 0.14 -2.15
CA SER A 95 19.82 -0.06 -2.27
C SER A 95 19.14 -0.04 -0.90
N TYR A 96 19.72 -0.69 0.10
CA TYR A 96 19.22 -0.72 1.48
C TYR A 96 19.15 0.69 2.08
N TYR A 97 20.26 1.43 2.09
CA TYR A 97 20.29 2.79 2.65
C TYR A 97 19.38 3.73 1.86
N PHE A 98 19.46 3.69 0.53
CA PHE A 98 18.62 4.54 -0.32
C PHE A 98 17.14 4.28 -0.09
N SER A 99 16.72 3.01 -0.06
CA SER A 99 15.33 2.63 0.21
C SER A 99 14.90 3.12 1.58
N ASN A 100 15.69 2.89 2.63
CA ASN A 100 15.31 3.26 4.00
C ASN A 100 15.21 4.78 4.19
N TYR A 101 16.21 5.55 3.73
CA TYR A 101 16.17 7.00 3.86
C TYR A 101 15.09 7.65 2.99
N THR A 102 14.86 7.11 1.78
CA THR A 102 13.79 7.60 0.91
C THR A 102 12.42 7.32 1.55
N THR A 103 12.22 6.14 2.12
CA THR A 103 10.98 5.81 2.85
C THR A 103 10.81 6.72 4.07
N LEU A 104 11.84 6.91 4.90
CA LEU A 104 11.77 7.78 6.07
C LEU A 104 11.42 9.22 5.68
N PHE A 105 12.10 9.76 4.66
CA PHE A 105 11.84 11.09 4.13
C PHE A 105 10.40 11.22 3.62
N TYR A 106 9.96 10.27 2.78
CA TYR A 106 8.60 10.26 2.22
C TYR A 106 7.53 10.24 3.32
N VAL A 107 7.66 9.34 4.29
CA VAL A 107 6.68 9.21 5.38
C VAL A 107 6.68 10.45 6.27
N GLY A 108 7.85 11.02 6.58
CA GLY A 108 7.97 12.28 7.31
C GLY A 108 7.29 13.45 6.59
N CYS A 109 7.48 13.56 5.27
CA CYS A 109 6.77 14.53 4.44
C CYS A 109 5.26 14.30 4.45
N CYS A 110 4.79 13.05 4.33
CA CYS A 110 3.36 12.73 4.40
C CYS A 110 2.75 13.17 5.74
N ILE A 111 3.36 12.82 6.87
CA ILE A 111 2.87 13.23 8.19
C ILE A 111 2.81 14.75 8.31
N THR A 112 3.85 15.45 7.85
CA THR A 112 3.90 16.91 7.89
C THR A 112 2.77 17.53 7.08
N VAL A 113 2.58 17.07 5.83
CA VAL A 113 1.51 17.55 4.94
C VAL A 113 0.13 17.26 5.53
N TYR A 114 -0.13 16.04 6.00
CA TYR A 114 -1.44 15.70 6.59
C TYR A 114 -1.69 16.43 7.91
N SER A 115 -0.65 16.71 8.70
CA SER A 115 -0.77 17.53 9.92
C SER A 115 -1.11 18.98 9.58
N ILE A 116 -0.51 19.56 8.53
CA ILE A 116 -0.85 20.91 8.05
C ILE A 116 -2.29 20.95 7.53
N ILE A 117 -2.72 19.94 6.77
CA ILE A 117 -4.10 19.84 6.27
C ILE A 117 -5.06 19.75 7.46
N ALA A 118 -4.80 18.86 8.43
CA ALA A 118 -5.62 18.71 9.63
C ALA A 118 -5.68 20.01 10.45
N ALA A 119 -4.55 20.67 10.67
CA ALA A 119 -4.50 21.94 11.39
C ALA A 119 -5.27 23.05 10.65
N ARG A 120 -5.14 23.16 9.33
CA ARG A 120 -5.92 24.12 8.53
C ARG A 120 -7.41 23.84 8.58
N ILE A 121 -7.79 22.57 8.55
CA ILE A 121 -9.18 22.15 8.69
C ILE A 121 -9.76 22.61 10.03
N VAL A 122 -9.00 22.46 11.12
CA VAL A 122 -9.45 22.82 12.47
C VAL A 122 -9.43 24.32 12.73
N VAL A 123 -8.38 25.03 12.28
CA VAL A 123 -8.11 26.42 12.69
C VAL A 123 -8.66 27.45 11.70
N VAL A 124 -8.55 27.21 10.39
CA VAL A 124 -8.73 28.26 9.38
C VAL A 124 -10.10 28.21 8.73
N ARG A 125 -10.75 27.04 8.69
CA ARG A 125 -11.95 26.86 7.89
C ARG A 125 -13.19 27.37 8.64
N ARG A 126 -13.88 28.34 8.02
CA ARG A 126 -15.19 28.83 8.49
C ARG A 126 -16.36 27.95 8.04
N GLU A 127 -16.19 27.18 6.97
CA GLU A 127 -17.24 26.30 6.44
C GLU A 127 -17.03 24.83 6.83
N PRO A 128 -18.10 24.12 7.24
CA PRO A 128 -18.01 22.71 7.61
C PRO A 128 -17.61 21.87 6.39
N LEU A 129 -16.59 21.02 6.55
CA LEU A 129 -16.22 20.03 5.52
C LEU A 129 -17.35 19.03 5.31
N LYS A 130 -17.47 18.53 4.08
CA LYS A 130 -18.26 17.34 3.83
C LYS A 130 -17.67 16.21 4.68
N TRP A 131 -18.52 15.52 5.42
CA TRP A 131 -18.10 14.41 6.28
C TRP A 131 -17.22 13.38 5.55
N THR A 132 -17.48 13.15 4.25
CA THR A 132 -16.67 12.28 3.40
C THR A 132 -15.22 12.73 3.24
N GLU A 133 -14.95 14.03 3.18
CA GLU A 133 -13.61 14.59 3.04
C GLU A 133 -12.82 14.46 4.36
N VAL A 134 -13.47 14.75 5.49
CA VAL A 134 -12.91 14.55 6.83
C VAL A 134 -12.51 13.09 7.02
N VAL A 135 -13.43 12.19 6.72
CA VAL A 135 -13.24 10.75 6.84
C VAL A 135 -12.08 10.27 5.97
N LEU A 136 -11.97 10.73 4.72
CA LEU A 136 -10.87 10.36 3.83
C LEU A 136 -9.51 10.89 4.34
N THR A 137 -9.49 12.12 4.84
CA THR A 137 -8.26 12.76 5.35
C THR A 137 -7.78 12.05 6.60
N LEU A 138 -8.69 11.78 7.54
CA LEU A 138 -8.40 11.04 8.77
C LEU A 138 -7.91 9.62 8.45
N GLN A 139 -8.51 8.97 7.47
CA GLN A 139 -8.09 7.64 7.03
C GLN A 139 -6.63 7.64 6.57
N GLN A 140 -6.27 8.59 5.70
CA GLN A 140 -4.93 8.65 5.15
C GLN A 140 -3.89 9.06 6.20
N PHE A 141 -4.27 9.96 7.12
CA PHE A 141 -3.47 10.29 8.29
C PHE A 141 -3.19 9.05 9.15
N LEU A 142 -4.22 8.28 9.52
CA LEU A 142 -4.07 7.07 10.32
C LEU A 142 -3.18 6.02 9.64
N VAL A 143 -3.36 5.79 8.33
CA VAL A 143 -2.51 4.88 7.56
C VAL A 143 -1.05 5.36 7.57
N ALA A 144 -0.81 6.65 7.32
CA ALA A 144 0.53 7.22 7.34
C ALA A 144 1.18 7.12 8.73
N SER A 145 0.42 7.36 9.81
CA SER A 145 0.89 7.25 11.18
C SER A 145 1.25 5.80 11.57
N VAL A 146 0.39 4.83 11.24
CA VAL A 146 0.68 3.41 11.51
C VAL A 146 1.94 2.97 10.74
N PHE A 147 2.05 3.35 9.47
CA PHE A 147 3.22 3.04 8.66
C PHE A 147 4.51 3.68 9.21
N PHE A 148 4.42 4.93 9.71
CA PHE A 148 5.55 5.59 10.35
C PHE A 148 5.98 4.90 11.65
N LEU A 149 5.03 4.53 12.51
CA LEU A 149 5.34 3.81 13.75
C LEU A 149 5.97 2.45 13.47
N ALA A 150 5.47 1.72 12.47
CA ALA A 150 6.08 0.47 12.01
C ALA A 150 7.52 0.70 11.52
N PHE A 151 7.75 1.78 10.77
CA PHE A 151 9.09 2.14 10.31
C PHE A 151 10.03 2.53 11.46
N LEU A 152 9.55 3.28 12.47
CA LEU A 152 10.34 3.59 13.66
C LEU A 152 10.70 2.31 14.44
N TYR A 153 9.77 1.36 14.54
CA TYR A 153 10.04 0.07 15.13
C TYR A 153 11.17 -0.66 14.38
N TRP A 154 11.06 -0.85 13.06
CA TRP A 154 12.10 -1.55 12.30
C TRP A 154 13.44 -0.82 12.33
N TYR A 155 13.44 0.50 12.22
CA TYR A 155 14.69 1.25 12.10
C TYR A 155 15.43 1.45 13.42
N TYR A 156 14.72 1.66 14.54
CA TYR A 156 15.33 1.99 15.83
C TYR A 156 15.22 0.89 16.88
N VAL A 157 14.12 0.12 16.87
CA VAL A 157 13.87 -0.91 17.88
C VAL A 157 14.46 -2.24 17.41
N ASP A 158 14.09 -2.69 16.23
CA ASP A 158 14.50 -4.00 15.71
C ASP A 158 16.02 -4.07 15.45
N THR A 159 16.61 -3.01 14.89
CA THR A 159 18.07 -2.92 14.70
C THR A 159 18.86 -2.84 16.01
N GLY A 160 18.24 -2.36 17.09
CA GLY A 160 18.86 -2.21 18.41
C GLY A 160 18.73 -3.45 19.29
N LEU A 161 17.84 -4.37 18.94
CA LEU A 161 17.62 -5.63 19.66
C LEU A 161 18.46 -6.75 19.02
N GLU A 162 18.82 -7.76 19.82
CA GLU A 162 19.41 -8.96 19.25
C GLU A 162 18.41 -9.66 18.33
N PRO A 163 18.84 -10.18 17.16
CA PRO A 163 17.97 -10.83 16.20
C PRO A 163 17.53 -12.20 16.73
N THR A 164 16.51 -12.20 17.57
CA THR A 164 15.85 -13.39 18.09
C THR A 164 14.67 -13.78 17.20
N ILE A 165 14.25 -15.05 17.28
CA ILE A 165 13.04 -15.52 16.58
C ILE A 165 11.82 -14.68 16.99
N LEU A 166 11.74 -14.28 18.26
CA LEU A 166 10.63 -13.49 18.79
C LEU A 166 10.60 -12.07 18.19
N THR A 167 11.75 -11.39 18.12
CA THR A 167 11.82 -10.03 17.56
C THR A 167 11.45 -10.04 16.08
N ASN A 168 12.00 -10.97 15.30
CA ASN A 168 11.65 -11.11 13.88
C ASN A 168 10.17 -11.47 13.68
N PHE A 169 9.62 -12.37 14.50
CA PHE A 169 8.18 -12.69 14.47
C PHE A 169 7.30 -11.45 14.75
N ILE A 170 7.67 -10.62 15.73
CA ILE A 170 6.95 -9.37 16.01
C ILE A 170 7.09 -8.40 14.83
N GLY A 171 8.28 -8.28 14.24
CA GLY A 171 8.53 -7.47 13.05
C GLY A 171 7.66 -7.88 11.86
N ASP A 172 7.56 -9.19 11.59
CA ASP A 172 6.69 -9.75 10.56
C ASP A 172 5.21 -9.53 10.88
N LEU A 173 4.80 -9.67 12.15
CA LEU A 173 3.42 -9.41 12.56
C LEU A 173 3.05 -7.94 12.36
N ILE A 174 3.96 -7.02 12.68
CA ILE A 174 3.79 -5.57 12.41
C ILE A 174 3.69 -5.34 10.91
N TRP A 175 4.52 -5.99 10.10
CA TRP A 175 4.47 -5.85 8.63
C TRP A 175 3.14 -6.33 8.07
N ILE A 176 2.73 -7.56 8.40
CA ILE A 176 1.46 -8.17 7.98
C ILE A 176 0.29 -7.30 8.44
N THR A 177 0.33 -6.79 9.67
CA THR A 177 -0.70 -5.91 10.20
C THR A 177 -0.75 -4.60 9.43
N THR A 178 0.39 -3.98 9.12
CA THR A 178 0.45 -2.70 8.40
C THR A 178 -0.06 -2.83 6.97
N VAL A 179 0.33 -3.90 6.26
CA VAL A 179 -0.13 -4.18 4.89
C VAL A 179 -1.59 -4.64 4.88
N GLY A 180 -1.95 -5.56 5.77
CA GLY A 180 -3.29 -6.16 5.85
C GLY A 180 -4.37 -5.23 6.41
N LEU A 181 -4.00 -4.27 7.28
CA LEU A 181 -4.94 -3.26 7.78
C LEU A 181 -5.41 -2.32 6.67
N ASN A 182 -4.62 -2.08 5.62
CA ASN A 182 -4.99 -1.13 4.57
C ASN A 182 -6.32 -1.50 3.90
N PRO A 183 -6.52 -2.71 3.34
CA PRO A 183 -7.82 -3.17 2.84
C PRO A 183 -8.94 -3.07 3.87
N LEU A 184 -8.69 -3.43 5.13
CA LEU A 184 -9.70 -3.39 6.19
C LEU A 184 -10.13 -1.95 6.47
N ILE A 185 -9.18 -1.03 6.62
CA ILE A 185 -9.44 0.40 6.81
C ILE A 185 -10.27 0.95 5.62
N TYR A 186 -9.89 0.62 4.38
CA TYR A 186 -10.69 1.00 3.21
C TYR A 186 -12.11 0.45 3.28
N LEU A 187 -12.29 -0.80 3.68
CA LEU A 187 -13.61 -1.42 3.81
C LEU A 187 -14.45 -0.76 4.92
N PHE A 188 -13.90 -0.55 6.10
CA PHE A 188 -14.64 0.06 7.22
C PHE A 188 -15.03 1.50 6.91
N VAL A 189 -14.12 2.26 6.32
CA VAL A 189 -14.25 3.70 6.17
C VAL A 189 -15.00 4.07 4.88
N ASN A 190 -14.66 3.44 3.76
CA ASN A 190 -15.20 3.81 2.45
C ASN A 190 -16.58 3.16 2.20
N LYS A 191 -17.65 3.91 2.51
CA LYS A 191 -19.05 3.50 2.24
C LYS A 191 -19.30 3.13 0.79
N ARG A 192 -18.65 3.81 -0.18
CA ARG A 192 -18.84 3.55 -1.61
C ARG A 192 -18.24 2.21 -2.00
N LEU A 193 -17.04 1.90 -1.51
CA LEU A 193 -16.40 0.60 -1.73
C LEU A 193 -17.26 -0.54 -1.17
N ARG A 194 -17.79 -0.39 0.06
CA ARG A 194 -18.73 -1.37 0.64
C ARG A 194 -19.98 -1.57 -0.20
N LYS A 195 -20.59 -0.49 -0.72
CA LYS A 195 -21.74 -0.59 -1.61
C LYS A 195 -21.39 -1.33 -2.90
N SER A 196 -20.20 -1.09 -3.46
CA SER A 196 -19.71 -1.78 -4.65
C SER A 196 -19.55 -3.29 -4.39
N LEU A 197 -18.87 -3.66 -3.30
CA LEU A 197 -18.71 -5.05 -2.90
C LEU A 197 -20.05 -5.76 -2.66
N ARG A 198 -20.99 -5.10 -1.97
CA ARG A 198 -22.35 -5.62 -1.79
C ARG A 198 -23.11 -5.84 -3.11
N ARG A 199 -22.80 -5.10 -4.17
CA ARG A 199 -23.40 -5.32 -5.49
C ARG A 199 -22.78 -6.53 -6.19
N ILE A 200 -21.48 -6.74 -6.03
CA ILE A 200 -20.77 -7.90 -6.59
C ILE A 200 -21.23 -9.19 -5.90
N THR A 201 -21.42 -9.17 -4.57
CA THR A 201 -21.84 -10.35 -3.82
C THR A 201 -23.33 -10.64 -3.88
N ARG A 202 -24.17 -9.70 -4.37
CA ARG A 202 -25.57 -10.00 -4.65
C ARG A 202 -25.62 -10.87 -5.91
N PRO A 203 -26.16 -12.10 -5.85
CA PRO A 203 -26.37 -12.88 -7.05
C PRO A 203 -27.20 -12.03 -8.00
N LYS A 204 -26.76 -11.92 -9.27
CA LYS A 204 -27.62 -11.34 -10.31
C LYS A 204 -28.92 -12.12 -10.22
N GLN A 205 -30.01 -11.44 -9.85
CA GLN A 205 -31.33 -12.00 -10.11
C GLN A 205 -31.36 -12.16 -11.61
N THR A 206 -31.17 -13.39 -12.07
CA THR A 206 -31.51 -13.78 -13.42
C THR A 206 -32.97 -13.43 -13.51
N THR A 207 -33.27 -12.31 -14.16
CA THR A 207 -34.63 -11.98 -14.53
C THR A 207 -35.02 -13.11 -15.45
N THR A 208 -35.60 -14.16 -14.88
CA THR A 208 -36.28 -15.19 -15.63
C THR A 208 -37.34 -14.39 -16.35
N ALA A 209 -37.10 -14.12 -17.63
CA ALA A 209 -38.12 -13.69 -18.54
C ALA A 209 -39.12 -14.86 -18.57
N VAL A 210 -40.03 -14.86 -17.59
CA VAL A 210 -41.26 -15.63 -17.66
C VAL A 210 -41.99 -14.96 -18.79
N GLY A 211 -41.73 -15.49 -19.99
CA GLY A 211 -42.31 -15.04 -21.22
C GLY A 211 -43.81 -14.94 -21.01
N GLY A 212 -44.32 -13.74 -21.21
CA GLY A 212 -45.71 -13.54 -21.56
C GLY A 212 -45.97 -14.31 -22.84
N LEU A 213 -46.45 -15.53 -22.69
CA LEU A 213 -46.92 -16.41 -23.75
C LEU A 213 -48.45 -16.54 -23.63
N ASN A 214 -49.14 -15.42 -23.33
CA ASN A 214 -50.59 -15.38 -23.11
C ASN A 214 -51.28 -14.27 -23.93
N THR A 215 -50.79 -13.94 -25.14
CA THR A 215 -51.51 -13.07 -26.09
C THR A 215 -51.58 -13.71 -27.47
N LEU A 216 -52.28 -14.82 -27.60
CA LEU A 216 -52.70 -15.42 -28.86
C LEU A 216 -53.85 -16.40 -28.55
N ASN A 217 -55.05 -15.88 -28.30
CA ASN A 217 -56.34 -16.58 -28.48
C ASN A 217 -57.51 -15.69 -28.05
N THR A 218 -57.89 -14.71 -28.88
CA THR A 218 -59.26 -14.15 -28.95
C THR A 218 -59.46 -13.45 -30.29
N ALA A 219 -59.43 -14.22 -31.38
CA ALA A 219 -59.97 -13.82 -32.67
C ALA A 219 -60.47 -15.09 -33.37
N GLY A 220 -61.75 -15.38 -33.17
CA GLY A 220 -62.47 -16.54 -33.72
C GLY A 220 -63.89 -16.51 -33.21
#